data_AF-A0A3R7EME1-F1
#
_entry.id   AF-A0A3R7EME1-F1
#
_cell.length_a   1.000
_cell.length_b   1.000
_cell.length_c   1.000
_cell.angle_alpha   90.00
_cell.angle_beta   90.00
_cell.angle_gamma   90.00
#
_symmetry.space_group_name_H-M   'P 1'
#
loop_
_entity.id
_entity.type
_entity.pdbx_description
1 polymer ?
#
loop_
_entity_poly.entity_id
_entity_poly.type
_entity_poly.pdbx_seq_one_letter_code
_entity_poly.pdbx_strand_id
1 'polypeptide(L)'
;EHPYIQAEIDGFTVDFVPCFKLESADKVVSSVDRTPFHTLYVKSRITEKTKNEVRLLKRFMRGIGTYGAEIKIGGFSGYLCEILILYYKSFVNLLTAASDWRKQEIIDLEGYYTNREEDARKLFQEPLIVVDPVDKSRNVASAVKEERLSEFIAAARQFLKNPSLRFFYPEPVKPLPIEEIIRTMDARGTSLVFLKTVAVRAVPDVLWGQLYRSQRAIAKTIRRYGFSLLRDDVWSDEKTAIVFVFELHSRFLPTVEKHLGPPVRKREDCERFLTKHLGSNLTLSGPRIEGDRWVVERKRRFTDVVELLKTNLENEASNTGIASQISKAFLSQLEVWVNHEVKHFYLTNPSFALFLTEYLRGKPRWLQ
;
A
#
# COMPACT_ATOMS: atom_id res chain seq x y z
N GLU A 1 -7.91 -15.73 -13.07
CA GLU A 1 -9.35 -15.43 -12.91
C GLU A 1 -10.09 -15.94 -14.12
N HIS A 2 -11.32 -16.43 -13.93
CA HIS A 2 -12.20 -16.82 -15.03
C HIS A 2 -13.14 -15.65 -15.34
N PRO A 3 -13.48 -15.42 -16.63
CA PRO A 3 -14.45 -14.40 -16.99
C PRO A 3 -15.80 -14.71 -16.32
N TYR A 4 -16.46 -13.66 -15.81
CA TYR A 4 -17.80 -13.71 -15.24
C TYR A 4 -18.66 -12.63 -15.90
N ILE A 5 -19.97 -12.74 -15.75
CA ILE A 5 -20.93 -11.76 -16.27
C ILE A 5 -21.47 -10.97 -15.08
N GLN A 6 -21.44 -9.65 -15.16
CA GLN A 6 -22.13 -8.77 -14.22
C GLN A 6 -23.32 -8.13 -14.93
N ALA A 7 -24.49 -8.15 -14.30
CA ALA A 7 -25.71 -7.53 -14.84
C ALA A 7 -26.44 -6.75 -13.74
N GLU A 8 -27.22 -5.75 -14.14
CA GLU A 8 -28.17 -5.10 -13.25
C GLU A 8 -29.55 -5.73 -13.44
N ILE A 9 -30.13 -6.28 -12.37
CA ILE A 9 -31.43 -6.94 -12.38
C ILE A 9 -32.23 -6.38 -11.20
N ASP A 10 -33.40 -5.80 -11.48
CA ASP A 10 -34.28 -5.19 -10.49
C ASP A 10 -33.59 -4.17 -9.55
N GLY A 11 -32.62 -3.41 -10.10
CA GLY A 11 -31.82 -2.44 -9.34
C GLY A 11 -30.71 -3.03 -8.47
N PHE A 12 -30.45 -4.34 -8.58
CA PHE A 12 -29.34 -5.01 -7.93
C PHE A 12 -28.25 -5.38 -8.94
N THR A 13 -27.00 -5.20 -8.56
CA THR A 13 -25.86 -5.76 -9.29
C THR A 13 -25.74 -7.26 -8.97
N VAL A 14 -25.82 -8.08 -10.00
CA VAL A 14 -25.76 -9.55 -9.91
C VAL A 14 -24.56 -10.07 -10.70
N ASP A 15 -23.70 -10.85 -10.03
CA ASP A 15 -22.53 -11.49 -10.64
C ASP A 15 -22.82 -12.97 -10.93
N PHE A 16 -22.77 -13.35 -12.20
CA PHE A 16 -22.88 -14.72 -12.69
C PHE A 16 -21.48 -15.31 -12.91
N VAL A 17 -21.03 -16.11 -11.95
CA VAL A 17 -19.71 -16.73 -11.95
C VAL A 17 -19.82 -18.20 -12.31
N PRO A 18 -19.38 -18.64 -13.51
CA PRO A 18 -19.37 -20.05 -13.86
C PRO A 18 -18.31 -20.80 -13.02
N CYS A 19 -18.67 -21.97 -12.51
CA CYS A 19 -17.76 -22.85 -11.79
C CYS A 19 -18.10 -24.33 -12.06
N PHE A 20 -17.14 -25.21 -11.81
CA PHE A 20 -17.36 -26.65 -11.88
C PHE A 20 -18.10 -27.14 -10.64
N LYS A 21 -19.06 -28.04 -10.86
CA LYS A 21 -19.68 -28.79 -9.76
C LYS A 21 -18.73 -29.92 -9.36
N LEU A 22 -18.13 -29.79 -8.18
CA LEU A 22 -17.18 -30.75 -7.63
C LEU A 22 -17.78 -31.47 -6.41
N GLU A 23 -17.29 -32.68 -6.14
CA GLU A 23 -17.72 -33.51 -4.99
C GLU A 23 -16.99 -33.15 -3.70
N SER A 24 -15.74 -32.67 -3.79
CA SER A 24 -14.94 -32.26 -2.63
C SER A 24 -14.03 -31.08 -2.96
N ALA A 25 -13.64 -30.33 -1.93
CA ALA A 25 -12.75 -29.19 -2.06
C ALA A 25 -11.33 -29.57 -2.51
N ASP A 26 -10.90 -30.81 -2.25
CA ASP A 26 -9.60 -31.33 -2.68
C ASP A 26 -9.47 -31.46 -4.20
N LYS A 27 -10.60 -31.47 -4.94
CA LYS A 27 -10.65 -31.57 -6.40
C LYS A 27 -10.69 -30.20 -7.09
N VAL A 28 -10.51 -29.10 -6.34
CA VAL A 28 -10.64 -27.74 -6.86
C VAL A 28 -9.53 -27.42 -7.87
N VAL A 29 -9.93 -26.99 -9.07
CA VAL A 29 -9.03 -26.61 -10.16
C VAL A 29 -8.80 -25.09 -10.17
N SER A 30 -9.81 -24.30 -9.79
CA SER A 30 -9.74 -22.84 -9.78
C SER A 30 -10.25 -22.22 -8.47
N SER A 31 -9.91 -20.94 -8.24
CA SER A 31 -10.44 -20.17 -7.09
C SER A 31 -11.97 -20.10 -7.05
N VAL A 32 -12.67 -20.16 -8.20
CA VAL A 32 -14.14 -20.02 -8.24
C VAL A 32 -14.86 -21.31 -7.86
N ASP A 33 -14.24 -22.47 -8.09
CA ASP A 33 -14.81 -23.77 -7.73
C ASP A 33 -14.82 -24.00 -6.21
N ARG A 34 -14.05 -23.20 -5.45
CA ARG A 34 -14.02 -23.17 -3.98
C ARG A 34 -15.22 -22.45 -3.36
N THR A 35 -15.76 -21.45 -4.06
CA THR A 35 -16.83 -20.57 -3.54
C THR A 35 -18.09 -21.31 -3.07
N PRO A 36 -18.59 -22.35 -3.78
CA PRO A 36 -19.72 -23.15 -3.29
C PRO A 36 -19.42 -23.83 -1.96
N PHE A 37 -18.22 -24.39 -1.79
CA PHE A 37 -17.83 -25.07 -0.55
C PHE A 37 -17.68 -24.09 0.61
N HIS A 38 -17.11 -22.90 0.40
CA HIS A 38 -17.08 -21.85 1.43
C HIS A 38 -18.51 -21.46 1.87
N THR A 39 -19.41 -21.31 0.90
CA THR A 39 -20.81 -20.95 1.16
C THR A 39 -21.50 -22.03 1.99
N LEU A 40 -21.33 -23.31 1.63
CA LEU A 40 -21.89 -24.43 2.37
C LEU A 40 -21.30 -24.52 3.79
N TYR A 41 -19.98 -24.35 3.91
CA TYR A 41 -19.26 -24.38 5.19
C TYR A 41 -19.78 -23.32 6.17
N VAL A 42 -19.95 -22.08 5.70
CA VAL A 42 -20.45 -20.98 6.54
C VAL A 42 -21.93 -21.18 6.85
N LYS A 43 -22.76 -21.52 5.85
CA LYS A 43 -24.21 -21.72 6.05
C LYS A 43 -24.54 -22.79 7.09
N SER A 44 -23.76 -23.86 7.16
CA SER A 44 -24.00 -24.94 8.13
C SER A 44 -23.63 -24.57 9.57
N ARG A 45 -22.85 -23.50 9.79
CA ARG A 45 -22.34 -23.10 11.11
C ARG A 45 -22.86 -21.73 11.59
N ILE A 46 -23.37 -20.90 10.70
CA ILE A 46 -23.77 -19.53 11.03
C ILE A 46 -25.20 -19.47 11.60
N THR A 47 -25.36 -18.85 12.77
CA THR A 47 -26.67 -18.55 13.37
C THR A 47 -27.07 -17.09 13.11
N GLU A 48 -28.33 -16.69 13.36
CA GLU A 48 -28.71 -15.27 13.28
C GLU A 48 -27.90 -14.37 14.23
N LYS A 49 -27.57 -14.87 15.43
CA LYS A 49 -26.68 -14.16 16.36
C LYS A 49 -25.29 -13.96 15.72
N THR A 50 -24.71 -15.02 15.16
CA THR A 50 -23.41 -14.95 14.48
C THR A 50 -23.43 -14.00 13.27
N LYS A 51 -24.53 -13.97 12.50
CA LYS A 51 -24.68 -13.01 11.37
C LYS A 51 -24.62 -11.57 11.84
N ASN A 52 -25.20 -11.26 13.00
CA ASN A 52 -25.16 -9.90 13.56
C ASN A 52 -23.76 -9.51 14.03
N GLU A 53 -23.01 -10.43 14.65
CA GLU A 53 -21.59 -10.24 15.00
C GLU A 53 -20.72 -9.97 13.76
N VAL A 54 -20.95 -10.72 12.67
CA VAL A 54 -20.28 -10.50 11.38
C VAL A 54 -20.62 -9.13 10.80
N ARG A 55 -21.89 -8.71 10.82
CA ARG A 55 -22.31 -7.39 10.33
C ARG A 55 -21.66 -6.27 11.14
N LEU A 56 -21.57 -6.43 12.46
CA LEU A 56 -20.91 -5.48 13.36
C LEU A 56 -19.42 -5.37 13.02
N LEU A 57 -18.72 -6.49 12.86
CA LEU A 57 -17.32 -6.52 12.44
C LEU A 57 -17.10 -5.84 11.08
N LYS A 58 -17.91 -6.20 10.07
CA LYS A 58 -17.82 -5.59 8.74
C LYS A 58 -18.05 -4.08 8.81
N ARG A 59 -19.00 -3.61 9.64
CA ARG A 59 -19.24 -2.17 9.83
C ARG A 59 -18.06 -1.48 10.53
N PHE A 60 -17.50 -2.09 11.57
CA PHE A 60 -16.30 -1.59 12.26
C PHE A 60 -15.13 -1.44 11.28
N MET A 61 -14.80 -2.52 10.55
CA MET A 61 -13.71 -2.53 9.56
C MET A 61 -13.92 -1.51 8.44
N ARG A 62 -15.16 -1.28 7.99
CA ARG A 62 -15.48 -0.20 7.04
C ARG A 62 -15.24 1.19 7.65
N GLY A 63 -15.62 1.40 8.91
CA GLY A 63 -15.40 2.67 9.60
C GLY A 63 -13.91 2.96 9.83
N ILE A 64 -13.09 1.93 10.08
CA ILE A 64 -11.65 2.11 10.27
C ILE A 64 -10.82 2.02 8.99
N GLY A 65 -11.42 1.65 7.85
CA GLY A 65 -10.77 1.62 6.54
C GLY A 65 -10.03 0.31 6.22
N THR A 66 -10.34 -0.79 6.89
CA THR A 66 -9.66 -2.10 6.73
C THR A 66 -10.52 -3.17 6.07
N TYR A 67 -11.78 -2.88 5.72
CA TYR A 67 -12.67 -3.83 5.03
C TYR A 67 -12.48 -3.80 3.51
N GLY A 68 -12.26 -4.97 2.90
CA GLY A 68 -12.08 -5.13 1.45
C GLY A 68 -10.75 -5.80 1.11
N ALA A 69 -10.79 -6.85 0.28
CA ALA A 69 -9.62 -7.62 -0.12
C ALA A 69 -9.05 -7.22 -1.49
N GLU A 70 -9.70 -6.29 -2.17
CA GLU A 70 -9.21 -5.68 -3.40
C GLU A 70 -7.84 -5.02 -3.17
N ILE A 71 -7.01 -4.96 -4.21
CA ILE A 71 -5.61 -4.53 -4.12
C ILE A 71 -5.48 -3.10 -3.57
N LYS A 72 -6.46 -2.25 -3.89
CA LYS A 72 -6.57 -0.87 -3.39
C LYS A 72 -6.54 -0.82 -1.87
N ILE A 73 -7.35 -1.64 -1.20
CA ILE A 73 -7.41 -1.67 0.27
C ILE A 73 -6.34 -2.61 0.81
N GLY A 74 -6.31 -3.85 0.33
CA GLY A 74 -5.47 -4.92 0.87
C GLY A 74 -5.83 -5.24 2.31
N GLY A 75 -7.12 -5.33 2.61
CA GLY A 75 -7.69 -5.54 3.94
C GLY A 75 -8.46 -6.86 4.04
N PHE A 76 -9.47 -6.88 4.91
CA PHE A 76 -10.17 -8.08 5.32
C PHE A 76 -11.36 -8.38 4.40
N SER A 77 -11.40 -9.60 3.83
CA SER A 77 -12.51 -10.05 2.98
C SER A 77 -13.77 -10.36 3.78
N GLY A 78 -14.92 -10.44 3.10
CA GLY A 78 -16.18 -10.83 3.73
C GLY A 78 -16.14 -12.24 4.33
N TYR A 79 -15.55 -13.20 3.61
CA TYR A 79 -15.35 -14.56 4.09
C TYR A 79 -14.38 -14.62 5.27
N LEU A 80 -13.29 -13.85 5.24
CA LEU A 80 -12.38 -13.74 6.38
C LEU A 80 -13.10 -13.26 7.65
N CYS A 81 -13.97 -12.25 7.54
CA CYS A 81 -14.78 -11.77 8.66
C CYS A 81 -15.66 -12.89 9.26
N GLU A 82 -16.24 -13.74 8.40
CA GLU A 82 -17.09 -14.85 8.83
C GLU A 82 -16.27 -15.92 9.56
N ILE A 83 -15.11 -16.30 9.05
CA ILE A 83 -14.21 -17.26 9.71
C ILE A 83 -13.71 -16.73 11.06
N LEU A 84 -13.31 -15.46 11.13
CA LEU A 84 -12.86 -14.84 12.38
C LEU A 84 -13.95 -14.86 13.46
N ILE A 85 -15.20 -14.53 13.10
CA ILE A 85 -16.32 -14.58 14.06
C ILE A 85 -16.70 -16.03 14.42
N LEU A 86 -16.63 -16.98 13.48
CA LEU A 86 -16.84 -18.39 13.80
C LEU A 86 -15.79 -18.93 14.79
N TYR A 87 -14.54 -18.44 14.68
CA TYR A 87 -13.46 -18.79 15.60
C TYR A 87 -13.64 -18.15 16.98
N TYR A 88 -13.70 -16.81 17.05
CA TYR A 88 -13.74 -16.06 18.32
C TYR A 88 -15.14 -15.92 18.94
N LYS A 89 -16.18 -16.37 18.23
CA LYS A 89 -17.60 -16.42 18.62
C LYS A 89 -18.34 -15.08 18.71
N SER A 90 -17.64 -13.96 18.96
CA SER A 90 -18.23 -12.62 19.00
C SER A 90 -17.25 -11.54 18.52
N PHE A 91 -17.80 -10.38 18.15
CA PHE A 91 -17.03 -9.20 17.79
C PHE A 91 -16.09 -8.74 18.91
N VAL A 92 -16.57 -8.68 20.15
CA VAL A 92 -15.77 -8.22 21.30
C VAL A 92 -14.64 -9.20 21.62
N ASN A 93 -14.91 -10.51 21.57
CA ASN A 93 -13.87 -11.53 21.77
C ASN A 93 -12.79 -11.45 20.68
N LEU A 94 -13.20 -11.26 19.42
CA LEU A 94 -12.28 -11.05 18.32
C LEU A 94 -11.40 -9.82 18.57
N LEU A 95 -11.97 -8.68 18.93
CA LEU A 95 -11.18 -7.47 19.19
C LEU A 95 -10.21 -7.66 20.37
N THR A 96 -10.64 -8.38 21.41
CA THR A 96 -9.82 -8.69 22.59
C THR A 96 -8.64 -9.59 22.23
N ALA A 97 -8.84 -10.59 21.37
CA ALA A 97 -7.71 -11.38 20.87
C ALA A 97 -6.83 -10.57 19.93
N ALA A 98 -7.45 -9.81 19.02
CA ALA A 98 -6.76 -9.02 18.02
C ALA A 98 -5.92 -7.89 18.60
N SER A 99 -6.25 -7.36 19.78
CA SER A 99 -5.40 -6.37 20.45
C SER A 99 -4.01 -6.90 20.78
N ASP A 100 -3.82 -8.22 20.83
CA ASP A 100 -2.55 -8.87 21.17
C ASP A 100 -1.95 -9.70 20.03
N TRP A 101 -2.58 -9.70 18.84
CA TRP A 101 -2.04 -10.38 17.67
C TRP A 101 -0.63 -9.93 17.35
N ARG A 102 0.21 -10.92 17.05
CA ARG A 102 1.61 -10.71 16.65
C ARG A 102 1.76 -10.98 15.14
N LYS A 103 2.95 -10.70 14.63
CA LYS A 103 3.30 -11.07 13.27
C LYS A 103 3.17 -12.58 13.09
N GLN A 104 2.51 -13.00 12.02
CA GLN A 104 2.20 -14.39 11.71
C GLN A 104 1.37 -15.09 12.82
N GLU A 105 0.40 -14.38 13.37
CA GLU A 105 -0.66 -14.97 14.18
C GLU A 105 -1.41 -16.04 13.36
N ILE A 106 -1.66 -17.21 13.97
CA ILE A 106 -2.30 -18.34 13.29
C ILE A 106 -3.71 -18.55 13.87
N ILE A 107 -4.69 -18.56 12.97
CA ILE A 107 -6.08 -18.85 13.28
C ILE A 107 -6.49 -20.05 12.44
N ASP A 108 -6.66 -21.18 13.11
CA ASP A 108 -7.00 -22.45 12.49
C ASP A 108 -8.27 -23.01 13.12
N LEU A 109 -9.40 -22.82 12.43
CA LEU A 109 -10.72 -23.17 12.93
C LEU A 109 -10.96 -24.69 12.99
N GLU A 110 -10.34 -25.46 12.10
CA GLU A 110 -10.47 -26.92 12.03
C GLU A 110 -9.27 -27.64 12.67
N GLY A 111 -8.24 -26.90 13.09
CA GLY A 111 -7.08 -27.44 13.80
C GLY A 111 -6.15 -28.28 12.93
N TYR A 112 -6.13 -28.06 11.61
CA TYR A 112 -5.26 -28.76 10.65
C TYR A 112 -3.77 -28.72 11.01
N TYR A 113 -3.31 -27.66 11.66
CA TYR A 113 -1.92 -27.40 12.03
C TYR A 113 -1.68 -27.42 13.54
N THR A 114 -2.61 -27.98 14.33
CA THR A 114 -2.40 -28.16 15.78
C THR A 114 -1.12 -28.96 16.04
N ASN A 115 -0.21 -28.42 16.85
CA ASN A 115 1.14 -28.95 17.11
C ASN A 115 2.09 -28.96 15.89
N ARG A 116 1.74 -28.23 14.82
CA ARG A 116 2.49 -28.08 13.57
C ARG A 116 2.44 -26.65 13.05
N GLU A 117 2.42 -25.69 13.96
CA GLU A 117 2.28 -24.27 13.67
C GLU A 117 3.43 -23.76 12.79
N GLU A 118 4.63 -24.31 12.97
CA GLU A 118 5.79 -24.00 12.13
C GLU A 118 5.61 -24.42 10.67
N ASP A 119 4.84 -25.49 10.40
CA ASP A 119 4.55 -25.89 9.02
C ASP A 119 3.63 -24.86 8.35
N ALA A 120 2.66 -24.30 9.10
CA ALA A 120 1.83 -23.21 8.62
C ALA A 120 2.65 -21.94 8.36
N ARG A 121 3.60 -21.58 9.25
CA ARG A 121 4.50 -20.42 9.05
C ARG A 121 5.48 -20.58 7.90
N LYS A 122 5.86 -21.81 7.55
CA LYS A 122 6.66 -22.09 6.35
C LYS A 122 5.80 -21.96 5.09
N LEU A 123 4.57 -22.46 5.15
CA LEU A 123 3.65 -22.44 4.02
C LEU A 123 3.16 -21.02 3.69
N PHE A 124 2.90 -20.20 4.72
CA PHE A 124 2.30 -18.87 4.59
C PHE A 124 3.24 -17.80 5.15
N GLN A 125 3.54 -16.78 4.34
CA GLN A 125 4.47 -15.70 4.70
C GLN A 125 3.75 -14.38 5.03
N GLU A 126 2.42 -14.38 4.96
CA GLU A 126 1.59 -13.19 5.22
C GLU A 126 1.52 -12.86 6.72
N PRO A 127 1.26 -11.58 7.07
CA PRO A 127 1.33 -11.13 8.46
C PRO A 127 0.24 -11.73 9.37
N LEU A 128 -0.87 -12.20 8.79
CA LEU A 128 -1.93 -12.93 9.46
C LEU A 128 -2.18 -14.24 8.69
N ILE A 129 -2.21 -15.36 9.41
CA ILE A 129 -2.44 -16.68 8.83
C ILE A 129 -3.80 -17.17 9.32
N VAL A 130 -4.78 -17.19 8.42
CA VAL A 130 -6.10 -17.78 8.70
C VAL A 130 -6.28 -18.96 7.77
N VAL A 131 -6.13 -20.17 8.31
CA VAL A 131 -6.21 -21.41 7.54
C VAL A 131 -7.64 -21.57 7.03
N ASP A 132 -7.80 -21.76 5.72
CA ASP A 132 -9.13 -21.98 5.15
C ASP A 132 -9.67 -23.32 5.66
N PRO A 133 -10.84 -23.33 6.32
CA PRO A 133 -11.36 -24.57 6.86
C PRO A 133 -11.77 -25.58 5.77
N VAL A 134 -11.89 -25.13 4.53
CA VAL A 134 -12.22 -25.96 3.36
C VAL A 134 -10.97 -26.39 2.58
N ASP A 135 -9.82 -25.74 2.81
CA ASP A 135 -8.57 -25.99 2.10
C ASP A 135 -7.36 -25.60 2.98
N LYS A 136 -6.78 -26.58 3.68
CA LYS A 136 -5.64 -26.35 4.59
C LYS A 136 -4.42 -25.70 3.91
N SER A 137 -4.32 -25.78 2.59
CA SER A 137 -3.21 -25.20 1.82
C SER A 137 -3.41 -23.72 1.47
N ARG A 138 -4.53 -23.13 1.89
CA ARG A 138 -4.90 -21.74 1.61
C ARG A 138 -4.95 -20.88 2.86
N ASN A 139 -4.35 -19.69 2.77
CA ASN A 139 -4.54 -18.60 3.72
C ASN A 139 -5.68 -17.67 3.27
N VAL A 140 -6.75 -17.60 4.05
CA VAL A 140 -7.91 -16.72 3.81
C VAL A 140 -7.55 -15.23 3.94
N ALA A 141 -6.49 -14.92 4.69
CA ALA A 141 -5.99 -13.57 4.92
C ALA A 141 -4.85 -13.16 3.96
N SER A 142 -4.64 -13.87 2.85
CA SER A 142 -3.53 -13.60 1.91
C SER A 142 -3.52 -12.18 1.31
N ALA A 143 -4.68 -11.53 1.23
CA ALA A 143 -4.80 -10.16 0.74
C ALA A 143 -4.52 -9.08 1.82
N VAL A 144 -4.43 -9.45 3.10
CA VAL A 144 -4.29 -8.51 4.21
C VAL A 144 -2.84 -8.00 4.28
N LYS A 145 -2.66 -6.70 4.01
CA LYS A 145 -1.38 -6.00 4.15
C LYS A 145 -1.02 -5.79 5.61
N GLU A 146 0.28 -5.70 5.89
CA GLU A 146 0.81 -5.46 7.25
C GLU A 146 0.29 -4.14 7.84
N GLU A 147 0.16 -3.10 7.03
CA GLU A 147 -0.40 -1.82 7.46
C GLU A 147 -1.87 -1.94 7.88
N ARG A 148 -2.70 -2.66 7.11
CA ARG A 148 -4.13 -2.84 7.42
C ARG A 148 -4.35 -3.74 8.63
N LEU A 149 -3.50 -4.75 8.82
CA LEU A 149 -3.50 -5.55 10.04
C LEU A 149 -3.14 -4.66 11.25
N SER A 150 -2.09 -3.86 11.14
CA SER A 150 -1.64 -2.98 12.22
C SER A 150 -2.68 -1.93 12.59
N GLU A 151 -3.36 -1.34 11.60
CA GLU A 151 -4.49 -0.43 11.82
C GLU A 151 -5.65 -1.12 12.54
N PHE A 152 -5.99 -2.36 12.17
CA PHE A 152 -7.04 -3.14 12.84
C PHE A 152 -6.68 -3.42 14.30
N ILE A 153 -5.44 -3.84 14.58
CA ILE A 153 -4.94 -4.08 15.95
C ILE A 153 -5.00 -2.78 16.77
N ALA A 154 -4.52 -1.66 16.22
CA ALA A 154 -4.53 -0.37 16.89
C ALA A 154 -5.97 0.12 17.19
N ALA A 155 -6.87 -0.01 16.21
CA ALA A 155 -8.27 0.35 16.37
C ALA A 155 -8.98 -0.55 17.39
N ALA A 156 -8.68 -1.86 17.42
CA ALA A 156 -9.20 -2.78 18.41
C ALA A 156 -8.83 -2.35 19.84
N ARG A 157 -7.55 -2.04 20.07
CA ARG A 157 -7.06 -1.52 21.36
C ARG A 157 -7.78 -0.25 21.78
N GLN A 158 -7.92 0.72 20.87
CA GLN A 158 -8.57 2.00 21.19
C GLN A 158 -10.07 1.83 21.41
N PHE A 159 -10.74 0.97 20.63
CA PHE A 159 -12.15 0.67 20.82
C PHE A 159 -12.42 -0.01 22.16
N LEU A 160 -11.61 -0.99 22.56
CA LEU A 160 -11.75 -1.67 23.85
C LEU A 160 -11.50 -0.71 25.04
N LYS A 161 -10.59 0.25 24.88
CA LYS A 161 -10.31 1.26 25.91
C LYS A 161 -11.41 2.31 26.01
N ASN A 162 -11.92 2.81 24.89
CA ASN A 162 -12.94 3.85 24.85
C ASN A 162 -13.93 3.61 23.70
N PRO A 163 -14.94 2.75 23.89
CA PRO A 163 -15.90 2.40 22.85
C PRO A 163 -16.65 3.62 22.32
N SER A 164 -16.74 3.75 21.00
CA SER A 164 -17.43 4.87 20.36
C SER A 164 -18.05 4.48 19.02
N LEU A 165 -19.17 5.12 18.67
CA LEU A 165 -19.79 4.98 17.34
C LEU A 165 -18.87 5.48 16.22
N ARG A 166 -17.88 6.33 16.52
CA ARG A 166 -16.94 6.89 15.53
C ARG A 166 -16.08 5.83 14.83
N PHE A 167 -15.83 4.69 15.48
CA PHE A 167 -15.14 3.55 14.86
C PHE A 167 -15.98 2.88 13.76
N PHE A 168 -17.30 3.02 13.82
CA PHE A 168 -18.25 2.47 12.85
C PHE A 168 -18.72 3.54 11.85
N TYR A 169 -18.78 4.80 12.28
CA TYR A 169 -19.31 5.94 11.54
C TYR A 169 -18.40 7.16 11.73
N PRO A 170 -17.18 7.14 11.18
CA PRO A 170 -16.30 8.30 11.26
C PRO A 170 -16.90 9.48 10.51
N GLU A 171 -16.67 10.70 11.03
CA GLU A 171 -17.14 11.93 10.40
C GLU A 171 -16.65 12.01 8.94
N PRO A 172 -17.52 12.32 7.97
CA PRO A 172 -17.14 12.47 6.57
C PRO A 172 -16.02 13.49 6.43
N VAL A 173 -15.05 13.15 5.58
CA VAL A 173 -14.01 14.11 5.18
C VAL A 173 -14.68 15.17 4.33
N LYS A 174 -14.39 16.44 4.63
CA LYS A 174 -14.72 17.57 3.78
C LYS A 174 -13.40 18.16 3.28
N PRO A 175 -13.28 18.52 1.98
CA PRO A 175 -12.11 19.24 1.51
C PRO A 175 -11.92 20.51 2.32
N LEU A 176 -10.69 20.77 2.77
CA LEU A 176 -10.39 22.03 3.41
C LEU A 176 -10.48 23.18 2.38
N PRO A 177 -10.80 24.41 2.83
CA PRO A 177 -10.61 25.60 2.01
C PRO A 177 -9.18 25.66 1.46
N ILE A 178 -9.02 26.16 0.23
CA ILE A 178 -7.72 26.15 -0.43
C ILE A 178 -6.66 26.96 0.33
N GLU A 179 -7.07 28.04 0.99
CA GLU A 179 -6.22 28.85 1.85
C GLU A 179 -5.68 28.05 3.05
N GLU A 180 -6.48 27.16 3.60
CA GLU A 180 -6.07 26.27 4.71
C GLU A 180 -5.14 25.16 4.23
N ILE A 181 -5.36 24.62 3.02
CA ILE A 181 -4.44 23.67 2.38
C ILE A 181 -3.07 24.31 2.19
N ILE A 182 -3.02 25.52 1.62
CA ILE A 182 -1.78 26.26 1.40
C ILE A 182 -1.07 26.50 2.73
N ARG A 183 -1.78 27.03 3.74
CA ARG A 183 -1.20 27.23 5.09
C ARG A 183 -0.68 25.93 5.70
N THR A 184 -1.38 24.82 5.51
CA THR A 184 -0.97 23.51 6.02
C THR A 184 0.30 23.01 5.32
N MET A 185 0.44 23.24 4.02
CA MET A 185 1.67 22.91 3.28
C MET A 185 2.84 23.79 3.75
N ASP A 186 2.64 25.10 3.84
CA ASP A 186 3.66 26.06 4.27
C ASP A 186 4.16 25.79 5.69
N ALA A 187 3.24 25.51 6.63
CA ALA A 187 3.58 25.27 8.03
C ALA A 187 4.48 24.04 8.24
N ARG A 188 4.54 23.11 7.27
CA ARG A 188 5.37 21.90 7.36
C ARG A 188 6.82 22.18 7.01
N GLY A 189 7.10 23.21 6.20
CA GLY A 189 8.47 23.51 5.73
C GLY A 189 9.08 22.41 4.84
N THR A 190 8.25 21.48 4.34
CA THR A 190 8.64 20.37 3.46
C THR A 190 8.35 20.71 2.00
N SER A 191 8.74 19.83 1.08
CA SER A 191 8.41 19.95 -0.35
C SER A 191 7.49 18.82 -0.77
N LEU A 192 6.26 19.16 -1.17
CA LEU A 192 5.32 18.23 -1.77
C LEU A 192 5.49 18.26 -3.29
N VAL A 193 5.81 17.11 -3.86
CA VAL A 193 5.94 16.91 -5.31
C VAL A 193 4.84 15.99 -5.78
N PHE A 194 4.06 16.48 -6.75
CA PHE A 194 2.97 15.76 -7.37
C PHE A 194 3.35 15.38 -8.79
N LEU A 195 3.18 14.10 -9.15
CA LEU A 195 3.35 13.62 -10.52
C LEU A 195 1.99 13.21 -11.05
N LYS A 196 1.45 14.01 -11.97
CA LYS A 196 0.15 13.79 -12.57
C LYS A 196 0.29 13.25 -13.99
N THR A 197 -0.48 12.22 -14.29
CA THR A 197 -0.54 11.57 -15.60
C THR A 197 -1.98 11.17 -15.93
N VAL A 198 -2.24 10.87 -17.20
CA VAL A 198 -3.52 10.33 -17.67
C VAL A 198 -3.83 8.97 -17.05
N ALA A 199 -5.11 8.65 -16.92
CA ALA A 199 -5.56 7.34 -16.47
C ALA A 199 -5.14 6.21 -17.43
N VAL A 200 -4.92 5.03 -16.85
CA VAL A 200 -4.68 3.79 -17.59
C VAL A 200 -5.94 2.94 -17.58
N ARG A 201 -6.40 2.51 -18.76
CA ARG A 201 -7.54 1.59 -18.88
C ARG A 201 -7.13 0.19 -18.44
N ALA A 202 -7.52 -0.17 -17.23
CA ALA A 202 -7.39 -1.51 -16.67
C ALA A 202 -8.50 -1.73 -15.63
N VAL A 203 -8.77 -3.00 -15.32
CA VAL A 203 -9.64 -3.35 -14.18
C VAL A 203 -9.01 -2.76 -12.89
N PRO A 204 -9.81 -2.26 -11.93
CA PRO A 204 -9.28 -1.55 -10.76
C PRO A 204 -8.13 -2.26 -10.04
N ASP A 205 -8.22 -3.57 -9.80
CA ASP A 205 -7.15 -4.32 -9.13
C ASP A 205 -5.83 -4.32 -9.92
N VAL A 206 -5.91 -4.51 -11.23
CA VAL A 206 -4.74 -4.43 -12.12
C VAL A 206 -4.16 -3.01 -12.12
N LEU A 207 -5.02 -1.99 -12.12
CA LEU A 207 -4.59 -0.60 -12.03
C LEU A 207 -3.86 -0.33 -10.71
N TRP A 208 -4.49 -0.60 -9.56
CA TRP A 208 -3.92 -0.34 -8.24
C TRP A 208 -2.63 -1.13 -7.98
N GLY A 209 -2.53 -2.37 -8.49
CA GLY A 209 -1.29 -3.14 -8.46
C GLY A 209 -0.14 -2.43 -9.19
N GLN A 210 -0.43 -1.84 -10.35
CA GLN A 210 0.53 -1.05 -11.12
C GLN A 210 0.88 0.28 -10.46
N LEU A 211 -0.10 0.96 -9.86
CA LEU A 211 0.11 2.21 -9.12
C LEU A 211 1.05 1.99 -7.95
N TYR A 212 0.79 1.03 -7.06
CA TYR A 212 1.65 0.76 -5.91
C TYR A 212 3.05 0.29 -6.30
N ARG A 213 3.17 -0.51 -7.37
CA ARG A 213 4.48 -0.87 -7.91
C ARG A 213 5.26 0.36 -8.38
N SER A 214 4.60 1.27 -9.08
CA SER A 214 5.20 2.48 -9.63
C SER A 214 5.57 3.49 -8.54
N GLN A 215 4.70 3.69 -7.56
CA GLN A 215 4.96 4.50 -6.37
C GLN A 215 6.24 4.03 -5.65
N ARG A 216 6.35 2.73 -5.36
CA ARG A 216 7.56 2.16 -4.71
C ARG A 216 8.82 2.35 -5.55
N ALA A 217 8.72 2.18 -6.87
CA ALA A 217 9.84 2.36 -7.79
C ALA A 217 10.34 3.81 -7.83
N ILE A 218 9.41 4.78 -7.88
CA ILE A 218 9.72 6.21 -7.86
C ILE A 218 10.30 6.60 -6.49
N ALA A 219 9.68 6.18 -5.39
CA ALA A 219 10.18 6.41 -4.03
C ALA A 219 11.60 5.85 -3.83
N LYS A 220 11.89 4.65 -4.35
CA LYS A 220 13.24 4.06 -4.34
C LYS A 220 14.23 4.89 -5.15
N THR A 221 13.81 5.44 -6.28
CA THR A 221 14.64 6.31 -7.12
C THR A 221 14.97 7.62 -6.41
N ILE A 222 13.98 8.28 -5.82
CA ILE A 222 14.15 9.51 -5.01
C ILE A 222 15.20 9.28 -3.91
N ARG A 223 15.03 8.21 -3.10
CA ARG A 223 15.96 7.86 -2.02
C ARG A 223 17.36 7.52 -2.52
N ARG A 224 17.47 6.80 -3.65
CA ARG A 224 18.77 6.43 -4.26
C ARG A 224 19.62 7.64 -4.64
N TYR A 225 19.00 8.75 -5.02
CA TYR A 225 19.68 10.00 -5.34
C TYR A 225 19.90 10.92 -4.13
N GLY A 226 19.58 10.45 -2.92
CA GLY A 226 19.89 11.12 -1.66
C GLY A 226 18.81 12.05 -1.14
N PHE A 227 17.64 12.13 -1.79
CA PHE A 227 16.52 12.92 -1.29
C PHE A 227 15.79 12.19 -0.16
N SER A 228 15.53 12.88 0.95
CA SER A 228 14.87 12.30 2.12
C SER A 228 13.34 12.39 2.01
N LEU A 229 12.72 11.27 1.66
CA LEU A 229 11.27 11.11 1.56
C LEU A 229 10.63 10.90 2.95
N LEU A 230 9.64 11.72 3.31
CA LEU A 230 8.86 11.63 4.54
C LEU A 230 7.67 10.69 4.38
N ARG A 231 6.88 10.91 3.33
CA ARG A 231 5.67 10.14 3.05
C ARG A 231 5.39 10.15 1.56
N ASP A 232 4.77 9.09 1.08
CA ASP A 232 4.31 8.97 -0.29
C ASP A 232 2.94 8.28 -0.35
N ASP A 233 2.16 8.63 -1.36
CA ASP A 233 0.84 8.04 -1.61
C ASP A 233 0.45 8.23 -3.09
N VAL A 234 -0.64 7.59 -3.51
CA VAL A 234 -1.15 7.68 -4.88
C VAL A 234 -2.67 7.78 -4.90
N TRP A 235 -3.15 8.66 -5.76
CA TRP A 235 -4.56 8.88 -6.01
C TRP A 235 -4.90 8.60 -7.47
N SER A 236 -6.11 8.07 -7.69
CA SER A 236 -6.72 7.93 -9.00
C SER A 236 -8.23 7.93 -8.85
N ASP A 237 -8.92 8.58 -9.78
CA ASP A 237 -10.38 8.45 -9.94
C ASP A 237 -10.76 7.23 -10.81
N GLU A 238 -9.77 6.43 -11.22
CA GLU A 238 -9.88 5.23 -12.06
C GLU A 238 -10.44 5.51 -13.47
N LYS A 239 -10.58 6.78 -13.84
CA LYS A 239 -11.26 7.21 -15.08
C LYS A 239 -10.43 8.18 -15.89
N THR A 240 -9.93 9.25 -15.27
CA THR A 240 -9.36 10.41 -15.97
C THR A 240 -7.90 10.67 -15.60
N ALA A 241 -7.53 10.54 -14.33
CA ALA A 241 -6.22 10.99 -13.87
C ALA A 241 -5.63 10.11 -12.77
N ILE A 242 -4.30 10.08 -12.73
CA ILE A 242 -3.49 9.47 -11.67
C ILE A 242 -2.55 10.56 -11.14
N VAL A 243 -2.44 10.67 -9.82
CA VAL A 243 -1.53 11.59 -9.13
C VAL A 243 -0.73 10.84 -8.07
N PHE A 244 0.58 10.78 -8.24
CA PHE A 244 1.50 10.33 -7.19
C PHE A 244 1.92 11.53 -6.35
N VAL A 245 1.99 11.35 -5.04
CA VAL A 245 2.40 12.40 -4.08
C VAL A 245 3.63 11.94 -3.33
N PHE A 246 4.65 12.78 -3.30
CA PHE A 246 5.88 12.56 -2.54
C PHE A 246 6.16 13.80 -1.68
N GLU A 247 6.16 13.63 -0.37
CA GLU A 247 6.57 14.68 0.56
C GLU A 247 8.04 14.47 0.95
N LEU A 248 8.88 15.46 0.69
CA LEU A 248 10.31 15.42 0.93
C LEU A 248 10.73 16.48 1.95
N HIS A 249 11.81 16.22 2.69
CA HIS A 249 12.40 17.22 3.58
C HIS A 249 12.82 18.50 2.83
N SER A 250 13.36 18.34 1.62
CA SER A 250 13.74 19.44 0.74
C SER A 250 13.66 19.01 -0.72
N ARG A 251 13.19 19.92 -1.57
CA ARG A 251 13.27 19.80 -3.03
C ARG A 251 14.72 19.86 -3.53
N PHE A 252 15.55 20.65 -2.88
CA PHE A 252 16.92 20.93 -3.31
C PHE A 252 17.95 20.30 -2.37
N LEU A 253 18.96 19.68 -2.95
CA LEU A 253 20.15 19.19 -2.25
C LEU A 253 21.36 20.07 -2.58
N PRO A 254 22.35 20.15 -1.68
CA PRO A 254 23.64 20.74 -1.99
C PRO A 254 24.28 20.04 -3.18
N THR A 255 25.05 20.78 -3.98
CA THR A 255 25.77 20.24 -5.16
C THR A 255 26.72 19.10 -4.82
N VAL A 256 27.25 19.07 -3.58
CA VAL A 256 28.18 18.05 -3.13
C VAL A 256 27.46 16.81 -2.57
N GLU A 257 27.98 15.63 -2.91
CA GLU A 257 27.68 14.38 -2.23
C GLU A 257 28.95 13.64 -1.81
N LYS A 258 28.87 12.96 -0.68
CA LYS A 258 29.91 12.05 -0.22
C LYS A 258 29.75 10.69 -0.90
N HIS A 259 30.79 10.24 -1.58
CA HIS A 259 30.83 8.94 -2.24
C HIS A 259 31.84 8.03 -1.55
N LEU A 260 31.34 6.93 -1.00
CA LEU A 260 32.14 5.92 -0.33
C LEU A 260 32.80 5.01 -1.38
N GLY A 261 34.12 4.98 -1.34
CA GLY A 261 34.95 4.08 -2.11
C GLY A 261 35.17 2.72 -1.42
N PRO A 262 36.06 1.89 -1.97
CA PRO A 262 36.38 0.58 -1.42
C PRO A 262 37.21 0.69 -0.13
N PRO A 263 37.19 -0.35 0.72
CA PRO A 263 38.19 -0.52 1.77
C PRO A 263 39.61 -0.56 1.21
N VAL A 264 40.56 0.05 1.92
CA VAL A 264 41.98 0.16 1.50
C VAL A 264 42.66 -1.19 1.28
N ARG A 265 42.15 -2.26 1.92
CA ARG A 265 42.64 -3.63 1.74
C ARG A 265 42.32 -4.22 0.36
N LYS A 266 41.36 -3.65 -0.37
CA LYS A 266 40.99 -4.10 -1.72
C LYS A 266 41.80 -3.35 -2.77
N ARG A 267 43.05 -3.77 -2.97
CA ARG A 267 44.04 -3.08 -3.81
C ARG A 267 43.51 -2.71 -5.20
N GLU A 268 43.01 -3.67 -5.95
CA GLU A 268 42.51 -3.44 -7.32
C GLU A 268 41.33 -2.46 -7.37
N ASP A 269 40.40 -2.56 -6.42
CA ASP A 269 39.28 -1.62 -6.32
C ASP A 269 39.77 -0.22 -6.01
N CYS A 270 40.77 -0.08 -5.13
CA CYS A 270 41.37 1.20 -4.78
C CYS A 270 42.03 1.85 -6.00
N GLU A 271 42.81 1.09 -6.76
CA GLU A 271 43.45 1.58 -7.99
C GLU A 271 42.41 2.08 -9.01
N ARG A 272 41.33 1.32 -9.22
CA ARG A 272 40.20 1.76 -10.08
C ARG A 272 39.52 3.04 -9.56
N PHE A 273 39.30 3.12 -8.25
CA PHE A 273 38.66 4.26 -7.62
C PHE A 273 39.52 5.52 -7.76
N LEU A 274 40.82 5.41 -7.50
CA LEU A 274 41.78 6.51 -7.62
C LEU A 274 41.87 6.99 -9.08
N THR A 275 42.01 6.09 -10.05
CA THR A 275 42.04 6.45 -11.49
C THR A 275 40.78 7.20 -11.91
N LYS A 276 39.61 6.83 -11.39
CA LYS A 276 38.35 7.50 -11.71
C LYS A 276 38.24 8.91 -11.12
N HIS A 277 38.82 9.13 -9.94
CA HIS A 277 38.53 10.30 -9.13
C HIS A 277 39.68 11.32 -9.05
N LEU A 278 40.94 10.89 -9.19
CA LEU A 278 42.09 11.77 -9.30
C LEU A 278 42.00 12.56 -10.61
N GLY A 279 42.04 13.90 -10.50
CA GLY A 279 41.98 14.80 -11.66
C GLY A 279 40.60 14.90 -12.33
N SER A 280 39.55 14.28 -11.78
CA SER A 280 38.19 14.41 -12.32
C SER A 280 37.58 15.77 -11.96
N ASN A 281 37.07 16.49 -12.95
CA ASN A 281 36.32 17.75 -12.76
C ASN A 281 35.01 17.58 -11.94
N LEU A 282 34.57 16.33 -11.74
CA LEU A 282 33.42 15.99 -10.92
C LEU A 282 33.79 15.77 -9.45
N THR A 283 35.07 15.50 -9.13
CA THR A 283 35.56 15.39 -7.75
C THR A 283 35.83 16.80 -7.22
N LEU A 284 35.14 17.19 -6.16
CA LEU A 284 35.29 18.50 -5.51
C LEU A 284 36.35 18.46 -4.41
N SER A 285 36.49 17.33 -3.72
CA SER A 285 37.45 17.14 -2.62
C SER A 285 37.77 15.66 -2.43
N GLY A 286 39.00 15.37 -2.00
CA GLY A 286 39.57 14.02 -1.99
C GLY A 286 40.16 13.60 -3.34
N PRO A 287 40.50 12.32 -3.54
CA PRO A 287 40.31 11.19 -2.62
C PRO A 287 41.06 11.32 -1.29
N ARG A 288 40.42 10.92 -0.19
CA ARG A 288 41.04 10.83 1.16
C ARG A 288 40.65 9.54 1.84
N ILE A 289 41.34 9.20 2.93
CA ILE A 289 40.99 8.06 3.78
C ILE A 289 40.08 8.52 4.92
N GLU A 290 38.96 7.83 5.11
CA GLU A 290 38.15 7.92 6.32
C GLU A 290 37.87 6.51 6.85
N GLY A 291 38.29 6.24 8.08
CA GLY A 291 38.25 4.89 8.63
C GLY A 291 39.14 3.94 7.82
N ASP A 292 38.56 2.86 7.30
CA ASP A 292 39.27 1.86 6.49
C ASP A 292 39.06 2.03 4.98
N ARG A 293 38.50 3.15 4.49
CA ARG A 293 38.08 3.31 3.09
C ARG A 293 38.53 4.60 2.43
N TRP A 294 38.58 4.56 1.11
CA TRP A 294 38.62 5.76 0.28
C TRP A 294 37.28 6.49 0.27
N VAL A 295 37.33 7.82 0.28
CA VAL A 295 36.17 8.71 0.21
C VAL A 295 36.48 9.88 -0.71
N VAL A 296 35.49 10.29 -1.50
CA VAL A 296 35.50 11.55 -2.25
C VAL A 296 34.23 12.34 -2.00
N GLU A 297 34.34 13.65 -2.09
CA GLU A 297 33.21 14.54 -2.28
C GLU A 297 33.12 14.88 -3.76
N ARG A 298 31.97 14.60 -4.38
CA ARG A 298 31.78 14.81 -5.81
C ARG A 298 30.52 15.61 -6.09
N LYS A 299 30.43 16.19 -7.28
CA LYS A 299 29.22 16.84 -7.78
C LYS A 299 28.11 15.80 -7.97
N ARG A 300 26.93 16.09 -7.43
CA ARG A 300 25.70 15.32 -7.68
C ARG A 300 25.33 15.42 -9.15
N ARG A 301 24.72 14.35 -9.67
CA ARG A 301 24.08 14.39 -10.99
C ARG A 301 22.82 15.26 -10.98
N PHE A 302 22.06 15.24 -9.88
CA PHE A 302 20.84 16.03 -9.70
C PHE A 302 20.85 16.69 -8.33
N THR A 303 20.53 17.99 -8.30
CA THR A 303 20.32 18.75 -7.06
C THR A 303 18.85 19.10 -6.84
N ASP A 304 18.01 19.04 -7.88
CA ASP A 304 16.56 19.24 -7.79
C ASP A 304 15.84 17.91 -8.05
N VAL A 305 14.93 17.53 -7.14
CA VAL A 305 14.13 16.31 -7.31
C VAL A 305 13.17 16.41 -8.51
N VAL A 306 12.72 17.61 -8.87
CA VAL A 306 11.84 17.80 -10.04
C VAL A 306 12.59 17.48 -11.32
N GLU A 307 13.83 17.96 -11.45
CA GLU A 307 14.70 17.67 -12.59
C GLU A 307 15.02 16.17 -12.68
N LEU A 308 15.35 15.54 -11.54
CA LEU A 308 15.56 14.10 -11.44
C LEU A 308 14.36 13.31 -11.97
N LEU A 309 13.15 13.67 -11.52
CA LEU A 309 11.93 12.95 -11.85
C LEU A 309 11.53 13.17 -13.31
N LYS A 310 11.57 14.40 -13.82
CA LYS A 310 11.32 14.66 -15.24
C LYS A 310 12.29 13.88 -16.13
N THR A 311 13.59 13.97 -15.85
CA THR A 311 14.61 13.28 -16.63
C THR A 311 14.41 11.76 -16.65
N ASN A 312 14.17 11.15 -15.49
CA ASN A 312 14.00 9.70 -15.40
C ASN A 312 12.67 9.19 -15.97
N LEU A 313 11.60 9.96 -15.86
CA LEU A 313 10.26 9.55 -16.29
C LEU A 313 9.99 9.85 -17.77
N GLU A 314 10.67 10.83 -18.36
CA GLU A 314 10.57 11.14 -19.79
C GLU A 314 11.54 10.30 -20.63
N ASN A 315 12.72 9.94 -20.10
CA ASN A 315 13.78 9.29 -20.89
C ASN A 315 14.07 7.83 -20.50
N GLU A 316 13.82 7.44 -19.24
CA GLU A 316 14.26 6.16 -18.68
C GLU A 316 13.12 5.39 -17.98
N ALA A 317 11.85 5.71 -18.26
CA ALA A 317 10.70 5.14 -17.53
C ALA A 317 10.59 3.62 -17.63
N SER A 318 11.14 2.99 -18.67
CA SER A 318 11.21 1.53 -18.84
C SER A 318 12.25 0.86 -17.92
N ASN A 319 13.28 1.59 -17.48
CA ASN A 319 14.41 1.08 -16.69
C ASN A 319 14.31 1.37 -15.18
N THR A 320 13.24 2.03 -14.75
CA THR A 320 13.05 2.47 -13.36
C THR A 320 12.26 1.49 -12.48
N GLY A 321 11.77 0.38 -13.04
CA GLY A 321 10.95 -0.60 -12.31
C GLY A 321 9.46 -0.23 -12.19
N ILE A 322 9.08 0.90 -12.78
CA ILE A 322 7.70 1.39 -12.95
C ILE A 322 6.92 0.39 -13.83
N ALA A 323 5.62 0.25 -13.57
CA ALA A 323 4.77 -0.63 -14.36
C ALA A 323 4.64 -0.12 -15.80
N SER A 324 4.66 -1.02 -16.79
CA SER A 324 4.77 -0.65 -18.21
C SER A 324 3.67 0.28 -18.71
N GLN A 325 2.42 0.12 -18.24
CA GLN A 325 1.34 1.01 -18.66
C GLN A 325 1.46 2.39 -17.99
N ILE A 326 1.94 2.46 -16.74
CA ILE A 326 2.20 3.72 -16.04
C ILE A 326 3.37 4.46 -16.68
N SER A 327 4.45 3.75 -17.06
CA SER A 327 5.56 4.33 -17.82
C SER A 327 5.07 4.94 -19.13
N LYS A 328 4.21 4.23 -19.88
CA LYS A 328 3.60 4.77 -21.11
C LYS A 328 2.74 6.00 -20.84
N ALA A 329 1.99 6.02 -19.75
CA ALA A 329 1.17 7.16 -19.36
C ALA A 329 2.05 8.40 -19.10
N PHE A 330 3.14 8.26 -18.33
CA PHE A 330 4.09 9.36 -18.11
C PHE A 330 4.75 9.86 -19.39
N LEU A 331 5.13 8.97 -20.32
CA LEU A 331 5.67 9.35 -21.63
C LEU A 331 4.65 10.12 -22.48
N SER A 332 3.36 9.83 -22.31
CA SER A 332 2.30 10.54 -23.04
C SER A 332 1.99 11.91 -22.44
N GLN A 333 1.93 12.01 -21.12
CA GLN A 333 1.63 13.25 -20.40
C GLN A 333 2.13 13.15 -18.96
N LEU A 334 3.15 13.96 -18.65
CA LEU A 334 3.65 14.16 -17.30
C LEU A 334 3.53 15.63 -16.92
N GLU A 335 2.78 15.89 -15.86
CA GLU A 335 2.77 17.18 -15.18
C GLU A 335 3.42 17.00 -13.80
N VAL A 336 4.39 17.86 -13.49
CA VAL A 336 5.04 17.89 -12.17
C VAL A 336 4.66 19.18 -11.48
N TRP A 337 4.03 19.08 -10.33
CA TRP A 337 3.64 20.22 -9.51
C TRP A 337 4.38 20.19 -8.18
N VAL A 338 4.76 21.37 -7.68
CA VAL A 338 5.38 21.54 -6.36
C VAL A 338 4.49 22.41 -5.48
N ASN A 339 4.20 21.93 -4.28
CA ASN A 339 3.43 22.64 -3.26
C ASN A 339 2.11 23.21 -3.85
N HIS A 340 2.00 24.54 -3.96
CA HIS A 340 0.77 25.26 -4.31
C HIS A 340 0.37 25.13 -5.78
N GLU A 341 1.27 24.64 -6.64
CA GLU A 341 0.99 24.43 -8.06
C GLU A 341 -0.18 23.44 -8.28
N VAL A 342 -0.48 22.59 -7.29
CA VAL A 342 -1.63 21.65 -7.32
C VAL A 342 -3.00 22.34 -7.17
N LYS A 343 -3.04 23.63 -6.82
CA LYS A 343 -4.27 24.39 -6.46
C LYS A 343 -5.41 24.23 -7.47
N HIS A 344 -5.12 24.36 -8.76
CA HIS A 344 -6.17 24.28 -9.78
C HIS A 344 -6.81 22.89 -9.83
N PHE A 345 -5.99 21.84 -9.75
CA PHE A 345 -6.48 20.46 -9.73
C PHE A 345 -7.27 20.15 -8.46
N TYR A 346 -6.82 20.67 -7.32
CA TYR A 346 -7.56 20.56 -6.05
C TYR A 346 -8.96 21.19 -6.14
N LEU A 347 -9.08 22.40 -6.72
CA LEU A 347 -10.36 23.09 -6.83
C LEU A 347 -11.33 22.46 -7.84
N THR A 348 -10.80 21.82 -8.89
CA THR A 348 -11.61 21.24 -9.98
C THR A 348 -11.92 19.76 -9.78
N ASN A 349 -11.24 19.08 -8.86
CA ASN A 349 -11.41 17.64 -8.64
C ASN A 349 -11.75 17.32 -7.16
N PRO A 350 -13.04 17.19 -6.81
CA PRO A 350 -13.47 16.97 -5.42
C PRO A 350 -12.92 15.70 -4.77
N SER A 351 -12.79 14.60 -5.51
CA SER A 351 -12.26 13.35 -4.96
C SER A 351 -10.76 13.41 -4.71
N PHE A 352 -10.00 14.13 -5.53
CA PHE A 352 -8.60 14.45 -5.22
C PHE A 352 -8.50 15.40 -4.01
N ALA A 353 -9.40 16.38 -3.90
CA ALA A 353 -9.39 17.32 -2.79
C ALA A 353 -9.62 16.63 -1.42
N LEU A 354 -10.52 15.64 -1.38
CA LEU A 354 -10.70 14.77 -0.23
C LEU A 354 -9.44 13.98 0.11
N PHE A 355 -8.81 13.38 -0.89
CA PHE A 355 -7.57 12.63 -0.71
C PHE A 355 -6.44 13.50 -0.15
N LEU A 356 -6.19 14.66 -0.75
CA LEU A 356 -5.11 15.54 -0.30
C LEU A 356 -5.37 16.09 1.11
N THR A 357 -6.62 16.38 1.44
CA THR A 357 -7.02 16.76 2.80
C THR A 357 -6.67 15.67 3.82
N GLU A 358 -7.03 14.41 3.55
CA GLU A 358 -6.70 13.29 4.45
C GLU A 358 -5.20 13.01 4.49
N TYR A 359 -4.51 13.13 3.36
CA TYR A 359 -3.06 12.99 3.29
C TYR A 359 -2.39 14.01 4.23
N LEU A 360 -2.73 15.29 4.14
CA LEU A 360 -2.14 16.33 4.98
C LEU A 360 -2.54 16.22 6.45
N ARG A 361 -3.78 15.78 6.74
CA ARG A 361 -4.23 15.53 8.10
C ARG A 361 -3.44 14.42 8.78
N GLY A 362 -3.14 13.34 8.06
CA GLY A 362 -2.26 12.26 8.52
C GLY A 362 -2.74 11.50 9.77
N LYS A 363 -4.00 11.66 10.17
CA LYS A 363 -4.59 11.03 11.35
C LYS A 363 -5.74 10.10 10.95
N PRO A 364 -5.80 8.85 11.44
CA PRO A 364 -6.94 7.97 11.20
C PRO A 364 -8.24 8.61 11.69
N ARG A 365 -9.32 8.52 10.89
CA ARG A 365 -10.59 9.22 11.18
C ARG A 365 -11.32 8.74 12.44
N TRP A 366 -10.99 7.53 12.88
CA TRP A 366 -11.52 6.92 14.10
C TRP A 366 -10.74 7.33 15.35
N LEU A 367 -9.55 7.93 15.20
CA LEU A 367 -8.68 8.36 16.31
C LEU A 367 -8.92 9.84 16.62
N GLN A 368 -9.29 10.14 17.88
CA GLN A 368 -9.47 11.51 18.38
C GLN A 368 -8.14 12.15 18.73
#